data_AF-A0A945PP96-F1
#
_entry.id   AF-A0A945PP96-F1
#
_cell.length_a   1.000
_cell.length_b   1.000
_cell.length_c   1.000
_cell.angle_alpha   90.00
_cell.angle_beta   90.00
_cell.angle_gamma   90.00
#
_symmetry.space_group_name_H-M   'P 1'
#
loop_
_entity.id
_entity.type
_entity.pdbx_description
1 polymer ?
#
loop_
_entity_poly.entity_id
_entity_poly.type
_entity_poly.pdbx_seq_one_letter_code
_entity_poly.pdbx_strand_id
1 'polypeptide(L)'
;MFQEKYTPQQDELHDLIKSLHGGGMGYRKIAHYLNQKGIRTSKGNPWKNTQVYSVLLRYRERQERLVHIETDYALIWGKMEVRWEKN
;
A
#
# COMPACT_ATOMS: atom_id res chain seq x y z
N MET A 1 7.81 13.63 -8.15
CA MET A 1 6.41 13.97 -7.77
C MET A 1 5.88 12.85 -6.88
N PHE A 2 5.66 13.13 -5.59
CA PHE A 2 4.99 12.18 -4.70
C PHE A 2 3.51 12.13 -5.07
N GLN A 3 3.01 10.96 -5.46
CA GLN A 3 1.60 10.80 -5.80
C GLN A 3 0.83 10.53 -4.50
N GLU A 4 0.20 11.58 -3.98
CA GLU A 4 -0.51 11.56 -2.69
C GLU A 4 -1.75 10.64 -2.72
N LYS A 5 -2.33 10.43 -3.91
CA LYS A 5 -3.56 9.65 -4.13
C LYS A 5 -3.32 8.52 -5.12
N TYR A 6 -3.87 7.34 -4.81
CA TYR A 6 -3.95 6.25 -5.77
C TYR A 6 -4.73 6.70 -7.00
N THR A 7 -4.33 6.22 -8.18
CA THR A 7 -5.15 6.41 -9.37
C THR A 7 -6.38 5.50 -9.27
N PRO A 8 -7.52 5.86 -9.88
CA PRO A 8 -8.70 5.00 -9.89
C PRO A 8 -8.40 3.57 -10.36
N GLN A 9 -7.50 3.42 -11.33
CA GLN A 9 -7.04 2.11 -11.82
C GLN A 9 -6.32 1.28 -10.75
N GLN A 10 -5.57 1.90 -9.83
CA GLN A 10 -4.91 1.19 -8.74
C GLN A 10 -5.91 0.70 -7.69
N ASP A 11 -6.94 1.49 -7.41
CA ASP A 11 -8.03 1.10 -6.51
C ASP A 11 -8.86 -0.05 -7.11
N GLU A 12 -9.26 0.07 -8.39
CA GLU A 12 -9.96 -1.00 -9.12
C GLU A 12 -9.17 -2.31 -9.16
N LEU A 13 -7.85 -2.22 -9.40
CA LEU A 13 -6.97 -3.38 -9.40
C LEU A 13 -6.86 -4.01 -8.01
N HIS A 14 -6.74 -3.19 -6.96
CA HIS A 14 -6.73 -3.68 -5.59
C HIS A 14 -8.05 -4.40 -5.25
N ASP A 15 -9.20 -3.82 -5.60
CA ASP A 15 -10.51 -4.38 -5.30
C ASP A 15 -10.77 -5.68 -6.08
N LEU A 16 -10.30 -5.75 -7.32
CA LEU A 16 -10.28 -6.99 -8.09
C LEU A 16 -9.44 -8.07 -7.39
N ILE A 17 -8.21 -7.75 -6.96
CA ILE A 17 -7.34 -8.72 -6.28
C ILE A 17 -7.95 -9.15 -4.94
N LYS A 18 -8.51 -8.20 -4.19
CA LYS A 18 -9.14 -8.43 -2.88
C LYS A 18 -10.38 -9.32 -3.01
N SER A 19 -11.24 -9.07 -3.99
CA SER A 19 -12.42 -9.91 -4.24
C SER A 19 -12.05 -11.32 -4.68
N LEU A 20 -11.07 -11.49 -5.57
CA LEU A 20 -10.58 -12.82 -5.97
C LEU A 20 -9.99 -13.60 -4.79
N HIS A 21 -9.20 -12.92 -3.94
CA HIS A 21 -8.62 -13.54 -2.75
C HIS A 21 -9.70 -13.88 -1.71
N GLY A 22 -10.68 -13.00 -1.49
CA GLY A 22 -11.84 -13.24 -0.63
C GLY A 22 -12.72 -14.40 -1.12
N GLY A 23 -12.76 -14.65 -2.43
CA GLY A 23 -13.37 -15.82 -3.04
C GLY A 23 -12.56 -17.12 -2.92
N GLY A 24 -11.46 -17.13 -2.16
CA GLY A 24 -10.63 -18.33 -1.90
C GLY A 24 -9.55 -18.59 -2.94
N MET A 25 -9.31 -17.65 -3.88
CA MET A 25 -8.25 -17.82 -4.87
C MET A 25 -6.89 -17.52 -4.23
N GLY A 26 -6.01 -18.53 -4.17
CA GLY A 26 -4.64 -18.32 -3.70
C GLY A 26 -3.83 -17.40 -4.64
N TYR A 27 -2.81 -16.71 -4.10
CA TYR A 27 -2.04 -15.69 -4.82
C TYR A 27 -1.45 -16.13 -6.17
N ARG A 28 -1.03 -17.40 -6.29
CA ARG A 28 -0.53 -17.95 -7.55
C ARG A 28 -1.62 -17.99 -8.62
N LYS A 29 -2.82 -18.45 -8.27
CA LYS A 29 -3.97 -18.49 -9.20
C LYS A 29 -4.39 -17.08 -9.61
N ILE A 30 -4.38 -16.12 -8.68
CA ILE A 30 -4.67 -14.71 -8.99
C ILE A 30 -3.66 -14.16 -9.99
N ALA A 31 -2.36 -14.38 -9.78
CA ALA A 31 -1.33 -13.92 -10.71
C ALA A 31 -1.53 -14.49 -12.13
N HIS A 32 -1.87 -15.79 -12.24
CA HIS A 32 -2.20 -16.39 -13.53
C HIS A 32 -3.46 -15.79 -14.15
N TYR A 33 -4.52 -15.59 -13.37
CA TYR A 33 -5.76 -14.96 -13.83
C TYR A 33 -5.51 -13.56 -14.40
N LEU A 34 -4.74 -12.72 -13.70
CA LEU A 34 -4.39 -11.37 -14.15
C LEU A 34 -3.59 -11.40 -15.46
N ASN A 35 -2.59 -12.28 -15.54
CA ASN A 35 -1.79 -12.45 -16.76
C ASN A 35 -2.62 -12.95 -17.95
N GLN A 36 -3.54 -13.89 -17.72
CA GLN A 36 -4.44 -14.44 -18.74
C GLN A 36 -5.43 -13.38 -19.24
N LYS A 37 -5.88 -12.48 -18.37
CA LYS A 37 -6.70 -11.31 -18.72
C LYS A 37 -5.91 -10.19 -19.40
N GLY A 38 -4.59 -10.35 -19.58
CA GLY A 38 -3.72 -9.33 -20.19
C GLY A 38 -3.40 -8.15 -19.28
N ILE A 39 -3.79 -8.20 -18.00
CA ILE A 39 -3.52 -7.15 -17.03
C ILE A 39 -2.04 -7.22 -16.65
N ARG A 40 -1.32 -6.11 -16.82
CA ARG A 40 0.10 -6.00 -16.46
C ARG A 40 0.28 -5.19 -15.19
N THR A 41 1.44 -5.33 -14.56
CA THR A 41 1.84 -4.45 -13.45
C THR A 41 2.05 -3.02 -13.95
N SER A 42 2.12 -2.04 -13.05
CA SER A 42 2.39 -0.63 -13.42
C SER A 42 3.66 -0.44 -14.25
N LYS A 43 4.64 -1.35 -14.16
CA LYS A 43 5.87 -1.35 -14.97
C LYS A 43 5.77 -2.17 -16.26
N GLY A 44 4.60 -2.67 -16.63
CA GLY A 44 4.38 -3.53 -17.81
C GLY A 44 4.77 -5.00 -17.63
N ASN A 45 5.31 -5.39 -16.48
CA ASN A 45 5.74 -6.78 -16.23
C ASN A 45 4.55 -7.71 -15.95
N PRO A 46 4.68 -9.03 -16.25
CA PRO A 46 3.70 -10.03 -15.82
C PRO A 46 3.66 -10.16 -14.29
N TRP A 47 2.51 -10.58 -13.79
CA TRP A 47 2.24 -10.80 -12.37
C TRP A 47 2.93 -12.05 -11.84
N LYS A 48 3.55 -11.91 -10.67
CA LYS A 48 4.04 -12.98 -9.80
C LYS A 48 3.19 -13.03 -8.53
N ASN A 49 3.12 -14.19 -7.89
CA ASN A 49 2.37 -14.38 -6.63
C ASN A 49 2.79 -13.40 -5.52
N THR A 50 4.09 -13.09 -5.41
CA THR A 50 4.62 -12.14 -4.43
C THR A 50 4.10 -10.73 -4.66
N GLN A 51 3.94 -10.32 -5.91
CA GLN A 51 3.41 -9.01 -6.27
C GLN A 51 1.94 -8.88 -5.89
N VAL A 52 1.15 -9.94 -6.09
CA VAL A 52 -0.26 -9.97 -5.65
C VAL A 52 -0.37 -9.75 -4.15
N TYR A 53 0.45 -10.47 -3.36
CA TYR A 53 0.51 -10.26 -1.91
C TYR A 53 0.94 -8.83 -1.55
N SER A 54 1.97 -8.30 -2.22
CA SER A 54 2.45 -6.93 -1.98
C SER A 54 1.38 -5.87 -2.22
N VAL A 55 0.50 -6.04 -3.21
CA VAL A 55 -0.59 -5.08 -3.47
C VAL A 55 -1.52 -4.98 -2.26
N LEU A 56 -1.96 -6.11 -1.72
CA LEU A 56 -2.84 -6.15 -0.53
C LEU A 56 -2.16 -5.57 0.71
N LEU A 57 -0.88 -5.93 0.93
CA LEU A 57 -0.11 -5.41 2.06
C LEU A 57 0.08 -3.90 1.98
N ARG A 58 0.52 -3.37 0.83
CA ARG A 58 0.77 -1.93 0.65
C ARG A 58 -0.50 -1.10 0.74
N TYR A 59 -1.63 -1.65 0.29
CA TYR A 59 -2.91 -0.99 0.46
C TYR A 59 -3.27 -0.87 1.95
N ARG A 60 -3.11 -1.94 2.74
CA ARG A 60 -3.34 -1.90 4.19
C ARG A 60 -2.45 -0.87 4.88
N GLU A 61 -1.14 -0.90 4.64
CA GLU A 61 -0.19 0.08 5.21
C GLU A 61 -0.58 1.52 4.85
N ARG A 62 -1.12 1.74 3.65
CA ARG A 62 -1.62 3.05 3.23
C ARG A 62 -2.82 3.49 4.05
N GLN A 63 -3.79 2.61 4.29
CA GLN A 63 -4.96 2.93 5.12
C GLN A 63 -4.51 3.26 6.55
N GLU A 64 -3.57 2.51 7.11
CA GLU A 64 -2.99 2.78 8.44
C GLU A 64 -2.31 4.16 8.47
N ARG A 65 -1.57 4.55 7.42
CA ARG A 65 -0.99 5.91 7.31
C ARG A 65 -2.05 7.01 7.24
N LEU A 66 -3.14 6.80 6.49
CA LEU A 66 -4.20 7.80 6.40
C LEU A 66 -4.88 8.03 7.75
N VAL A 67 -5.18 6.94 8.48
CA VAL A 67 -5.75 7.02 9.82
C VAL A 67 -4.81 7.78 10.75
N HIS A 68 -3.50 7.51 10.70
CA HIS A 68 -2.51 8.20 11.53
C HIS A 68 -2.34 9.69 11.19
N ILE A 69 -2.56 10.09 9.93
CA ILE A 69 -2.56 11.50 9.53
C ILE A 69 -3.84 12.20 10.01
N GLU A 70 -4.97 11.50 10.00
CA GLU A 70 -6.25 12.03 10.47
C GLU A 70 -6.33 12.14 12.00
N THR A 71 -5.52 11.36 12.74
CA THR A 71 -5.47 11.47 14.20
C THR A 71 -4.79 12.77 14.64
N ASP A 72 -5.58 13.69 15.20
CA ASP A 72 -5.08 14.88 15.88
C ASP A 72 -4.34 14.49 17.17
N TYR A 73 -3.01 14.54 17.13
CA TYR A 73 -2.20 14.47 18.34
C TYR A 73 -2.23 15.82 19.05
N ALA A 74 -2.68 15.83 20.30
CA ALA A 74 -2.54 17.02 21.13
C ALA A 74 -1.07 17.45 21.19
N LEU A 75 -0.80 18.72 20.92
CA LEU A 75 0.55 19.28 20.92
C LEU A 75 1.11 19.25 22.35
N ILE A 76 1.98 18.28 22.66
CA ILE A 76 2.68 18.22 23.94
C ILE A 76 3.96 19.04 23.80
N TRP A 77 4.01 20.24 24.39
CA TRP A 77 5.25 21.00 24.48
C TRP A 77 6.21 20.35 25.48
N GLY A 78 7.32 19.80 24.97
CA GLY A 78 8.44 19.39 25.81
C GLY A 78 9.35 20.57 26.17
N LYS A 79 9.90 20.59 27.38
CA LYS A 79 10.95 21.53 27.77
C LYS A 79 12.27 21.08 27.13
N MET A 80 12.63 21.65 25.99
CA MET A 80 13.94 21.42 25.38
C MET A 80 14.98 22.32 26.05
N GLU A 81 16.01 21.72 26.66
CA GLU A 81 17.13 22.44 27.26
C GLU A 81 18.38 22.27 26.38
N VAL A 82 19.00 23.38 25.98
CA VAL A 82 20.28 23.38 25.27
C VAL A 82 21.39 23.45 26.33
N ARG A 83 22.26 22.44 26.39
CA ARG A 83 23.45 22.44 27.24
C ARG A 83 24.69 22.51 26.36
N TRP A 84 25.60 23.41 26.73
CA TRP A 84 26.91 23.50 26.10
C TRP A 84 27.89 22.67 26.90
N GLU A 85 28.50 21.67 26.26
CA GLU A 85 29.68 21.00 26.80
C GLU A 85 30.93 21.60 26.13
N LYS A 86 31.91 21.95 26.97
CA LYS A 86 33.21 22.43 26.50
C LYS A 86 34.13 21.21 26.39
N ASN A 87 34.60 20.90 25.19
CA ASN A 87 35.62 19.88 24.93
C ASN A 87 36.93 20.19 25.67
#